data_AF-A0A933II04-F1
#
_entry.id   AF-A0A933II04-F1
#
_cell.length_a   1.000
_cell.length_b   1.000
_cell.length_c   1.000
_cell.angle_alpha   90.00
_cell.angle_beta   90.00
_cell.angle_gamma   90.00
#
_symmetry.space_group_name_H-M   'P 1'
#
loop_
_entity.id
_entity.type
_entity.pdbx_description
1 polymer ?
#
loop_
_entity_poly.entity_id
_entity_poly.type
_entity_poly.pdbx_seq_one_letter_code
_entity_poly.pdbx_strand_id
1 'polypeptide(L)'
;MAVEMKEELSVALKTAGLGGEVALLAMHLSEIQEEAGQVLDLLTALRAHAHRGDVGATQESLAELSIALEHLVEHAGQALPEVQKRLEIDPE
;
A
#
# COMPACT_ATOMS: atom_id res chain seq x y z
N MET A 1 30.25 -12.73 -22.15
CA MET A 1 30.60 -11.38 -21.68
C MET A 1 29.39 -10.50 -21.35
N ALA A 2 28.67 -9.90 -22.30
CA ALA A 2 27.58 -8.96 -21.94
C ALA A 2 26.38 -9.62 -21.22
N VAL A 3 26.11 -10.90 -21.52
CA VAL A 3 25.04 -11.69 -20.87
C VAL A 3 25.45 -12.14 -19.47
N GLU A 4 26.68 -12.66 -19.30
CA GLU A 4 27.24 -13.06 -17.99
C GLU A 4 27.30 -11.88 -17.02
N MET A 5 27.73 -10.70 -17.48
CA MET A 5 27.81 -9.50 -16.65
C MET A 5 26.41 -9.03 -16.17
N LYS A 6 25.36 -9.34 -16.94
CA LYS A 6 23.97 -9.03 -16.59
C LYS A 6 23.42 -10.01 -15.55
N GLU A 7 23.83 -11.28 -15.60
CA GLU A 7 23.50 -12.29 -14.59
C GLU A 7 24.21 -12.02 -13.27
N GLU A 8 25.52 -11.73 -13.30
CA GLU A 8 26.30 -11.39 -12.10
C GLU A 8 25.74 -10.14 -11.40
N LEU A 9 25.37 -9.11 -12.16
CA LEU A 9 24.74 -7.90 -11.63
C LEU A 9 23.36 -8.20 -11.02
N SER A 10 22.55 -9.03 -11.68
CA SER A 10 21.23 -9.45 -11.17
C SER A 10 21.34 -10.22 -9.84
N VAL A 11 22.33 -11.12 -9.74
CA VAL A 11 22.63 -11.86 -8.50
C VAL A 11 23.10 -10.90 -7.41
N ALA A 12 24.04 -10.00 -7.70
CA ALA A 12 24.54 -9.02 -6.73
C ALA A 12 23.42 -8.09 -6.22
N LEU A 13 22.53 -7.63 -7.11
CA LEU A 13 21.37 -6.82 -6.74
C LEU A 13 20.38 -7.62 -5.87
N LYS A 14 20.11 -8.89 -6.20
CA LYS A 14 19.28 -9.76 -5.35
C LYS A 14 19.91 -9.98 -3.97
N THR A 15 21.21 -10.25 -3.90
CA THR A 15 21.95 -10.45 -2.65
C THR A 15 21.98 -9.18 -1.79
N ALA A 16 22.10 -8.00 -2.41
CA ALA A 16 22.04 -6.72 -1.72
C ALA A 16 20.60 -6.32 -1.30
N GLY A 17 19.60 -7.13 -1.60
CA GLY A 17 18.20 -6.79 -1.33
C GLY A 17 17.67 -5.65 -2.21
N LEU A 18 18.24 -5.46 -3.40
CA LEU A 18 17.83 -4.47 -4.41
C LEU A 18 17.12 -5.13 -5.61
N GLY A 19 16.60 -6.34 -5.41
CA GLY A 19 15.76 -7.01 -6.40
C GLY A 19 14.42 -6.28 -6.58
N GLY A 20 13.80 -6.41 -7.77
CA GLY A 20 12.53 -5.75 -8.09
C GLY A 20 11.40 -6.01 -7.08
N GLU A 21 11.40 -7.17 -6.43
CA GLU A 21 10.46 -7.53 -5.36
C GLU A 21 10.59 -6.61 -4.12
N VAL A 22 11.80 -6.15 -3.78
CA VAL A 22 12.01 -5.25 -2.63
C VAL A 22 11.52 -3.84 -2.94
N ALA A 23 11.78 -3.36 -4.16
CA ALA A 23 11.30 -2.05 -4.60
C ALA A 23 9.77 -2.01 -4.68
N LEU A 24 9.15 -3.09 -5.18
CA LEU A 24 7.70 -3.22 -5.23
C LEU A 24 7.07 -3.28 -3.84
N LEU A 25 7.67 -4.05 -2.91
CA LEU A 25 7.22 -4.09 -1.53
C LEU A 25 7.35 -2.71 -0.85
N ALA A 26 8.47 -2.01 -1.05
CA ALA A 26 8.66 -0.67 -0.51
C ALA A 26 7.64 0.33 -1.05
N MET A 27 7.31 0.25 -2.35
CA MET A 27 6.23 1.04 -2.95
C MET A 27 4.90 0.76 -2.25
N HIS A 28 4.46 -0.50 -2.19
CA HIS A 28 3.18 -0.84 -1.55
C HIS A 28 3.11 -0.43 -0.07
N LEU A 29 4.21 -0.56 0.69
CA LEU A 29 4.24 -0.09 2.08
C LEU A 29 4.16 1.45 2.20
N SER A 30 4.75 2.17 1.25
CA SER A 30 4.65 3.63 1.18
C SER A 30 3.22 4.07 0.84
N GLU A 31 2.62 3.44 -0.16
CA GLU A 31 1.23 3.69 -0.56
C GLU A 31 0.29 3.43 0.64
N ILE A 32 0.41 2.26 1.31
CA ILE A 32 -0.38 1.93 2.52
C ILE A 32 -0.34 3.04 3.57
N GLN A 33 0.84 3.63 3.79
CA GLN A 33 0.99 4.72 4.75
C GLN A 33 0.26 5.99 4.28
N GLU A 34 0.34 6.31 2.99
CA GLU A 34 -0.35 7.45 2.38
C GLU A 34 -1.88 7.26 2.41
N GLU A 35 -2.40 6.12 1.97
CA GLU A 35 -3.84 5.86 2.00
C GLU A 35 -4.39 5.77 3.43
N ALA A 36 -3.64 5.21 4.38
CA ALA A 36 -4.04 5.23 5.78
C ALA A 36 -4.21 6.67 6.31
N GLY A 37 -3.33 7.59 5.90
CA GLY A 37 -3.47 9.01 6.17
C GLY A 37 -4.74 9.59 5.54
N GLN A 38 -4.96 9.31 4.25
CA GLN A 38 -6.14 9.77 3.53
C GLN A 38 -7.46 9.25 4.14
N VAL A 39 -7.50 7.98 4.55
CA VAL A 39 -8.66 7.38 5.24
C VAL A 39 -8.97 8.12 6.54
N LEU A 40 -7.95 8.46 7.33
CA LEU A 40 -8.15 9.22 8.59
C LEU A 40 -8.68 10.64 8.33
N ASP A 41 -8.18 11.30 7.29
CA ASP A 41 -8.65 12.62 6.89
C ASP A 41 -10.12 12.57 6.41
N LEU A 42 -10.47 11.58 5.59
CA LEU A 42 -11.84 11.36 5.11
C LEU A 42 -12.80 11.03 6.24
N LEU A 43 -12.41 10.19 7.20
CA LEU A 43 -13.22 9.93 8.40
C LEU A 43 -13.45 11.20 9.23
N THR A 44 -12.43 12.05 9.32
CA THR A 44 -12.53 13.34 10.03
C THR A 44 -13.51 14.28 9.33
N ALA A 45 -13.42 14.39 8.00
CA ALA A 45 -14.33 15.17 7.18
C ALA A 45 -15.77 14.62 7.28
N LEU A 46 -15.95 13.32 7.09
CA LEU A 46 -17.24 12.63 7.18
C LEU A 46 -17.93 12.90 8.52
N ARG A 47 -17.20 12.79 9.64
CA ARG A 47 -17.71 13.13 10.97
C ARG A 47 -18.19 14.58 11.03
N ALA A 48 -17.42 15.51 10.47
CA ALA A 48 -17.75 16.94 10.48
C ALA A 48 -18.96 17.26 9.59
N HIS A 49 -19.14 16.57 8.46
CA HIS A 49 -20.30 16.71 7.58
C HIS A 49 -21.56 16.12 8.22
N ALA A 50 -21.45 14.91 8.78
CA ALA A 50 -22.54 14.27 9.50
C ALA A 50 -23.01 15.10 10.69
N HIS A 51 -22.08 15.66 11.47
CA HIS A 51 -22.42 16.53 12.61
C HIS A 51 -23.16 17.80 12.19
N ARG A 52 -22.83 18.37 11.02
CA ARG A 52 -23.47 19.57 10.46
C ARG A 52 -24.79 19.26 9.72
N GLY A 53 -25.14 17.97 9.57
CA GLY A 53 -26.33 17.56 8.82
C GLY A 53 -26.20 17.78 7.30
N ASP A 54 -24.98 17.92 6.79
CA ASP A 54 -24.73 18.12 5.36
C ASP A 54 -24.74 16.76 4.64
N VAL A 55 -25.92 16.37 4.15
CA VAL A 55 -26.14 15.07 3.50
C VAL A 55 -25.32 14.93 2.22
N GLY A 56 -25.21 15.99 1.43
CA GLY A 56 -24.49 15.96 0.15
C GLY A 56 -23.00 15.70 0.37
N ALA A 57 -22.37 16.49 1.24
CA ALA A 57 -20.96 16.32 1.57
C ALA A 57 -20.70 14.98 2.30
N THR A 58 -21.65 14.51 3.12
CA THR A 58 -21.55 13.18 3.75
C THR A 58 -21.49 12.06 2.71
N GLN A 59 -22.34 12.13 1.68
CA GLN A 59 -22.36 11.13 0.60
C GLN A 59 -21.08 11.16 -0.23
N GLU A 60 -20.57 12.35 -0.55
CA GLU A 60 -19.31 12.52 -1.28
C GLU A 60 -18.12 11.96 -0.48
N SER A 61 -17.98 12.33 0.81
CA SER A 61 -16.93 11.78 1.67
C SER A 61 -17.03 10.27 1.86
N LEU A 62 -18.24 9.69 1.88
CA LEU A 62 -18.41 8.23 1.93
C LEU A 62 -17.95 7.54 0.64
N ALA A 63 -18.21 8.14 -0.52
CA ALA A 63 -17.75 7.62 -1.79
C ALA A 63 -16.21 7.63 -1.86
N GLU A 64 -15.60 8.76 -1.50
CA GLU A 64 -14.13 8.88 -1.45
C GLU A 64 -13.52 7.93 -0.41
N LEU A 65 -14.14 7.78 0.76
CA LEU A 65 -13.69 6.84 1.78
C LEU A 65 -13.72 5.39 1.28
N SER A 66 -14.75 5.02 0.53
CA SER A 66 -14.86 3.68 -0.06
C SER A 66 -13.71 3.41 -1.03
N ILE A 67 -13.40 4.38 -1.90
CA ILE A 67 -12.29 4.28 -2.87
C ILE A 67 -10.93 4.18 -2.14
N ALA A 68 -10.70 5.03 -1.14
CA ALA A 68 -9.45 5.00 -0.37
C ALA A 68 -9.25 3.66 0.37
N LEU A 69 -10.33 3.08 0.89
CA LEU A 69 -10.29 1.76 1.51
C LEU A 69 -10.02 0.64 0.49
N GLU A 70 -10.56 0.73 -0.72
CA GLU A 70 -10.29 -0.22 -1.80
C GLU A 70 -8.80 -0.23 -2.18
N HIS A 71 -8.20 0.95 -2.37
CA HIS A 71 -6.76 1.07 -2.65
C HIS A 71 -5.91 0.52 -1.50
N LEU A 72 -6.25 0.87 -0.25
CA LEU A 72 -5.53 0.37 0.92
C LEU A 72 -5.57 -1.16 1.00
N VAL A 73 -6.73 -1.76 0.72
CA VAL A 73 -6.89 -3.23 0.67
C VAL A 73 -6.07 -3.84 -0.46
N GLU A 74 -6.03 -3.20 -1.63
CA GLU A 74 -5.22 -3.68 -2.75
C GLU A 74 -3.73 -3.69 -2.39
N HIS A 75 -3.20 -2.57 -1.87
CA HIS A 75 -1.79 -2.49 -1.49
C HIS A 75 -1.45 -3.40 -0.31
N ALA A 76 -2.33 -3.52 0.68
CA ALA A 76 -2.17 -4.50 1.77
C ALA A 76 -2.16 -5.93 1.23
N GLY A 77 -3.03 -6.26 0.28
CA GLY A 77 -3.08 -7.58 -0.35
C GLY A 77 -1.83 -7.94 -1.14
N GLN A 78 -1.16 -6.95 -1.75
CA GLN A 78 0.12 -7.16 -2.44
C GLN A 78 1.31 -7.21 -1.46
N ALA A 79 1.30 -6.39 -0.41
CA ALA A 79 2.41 -6.30 0.53
C ALA A 79 2.44 -7.47 1.54
N LEU A 80 1.28 -7.88 2.05
CA LEU A 80 1.17 -8.82 3.17
C LEU A 80 1.85 -10.18 2.89
N PRO A 81 1.67 -10.83 1.73
CA PRO A 81 2.32 -12.12 1.46
C PRO A 81 3.85 -12.00 1.47
N GLU A 82 4.41 -10.92 0.92
CA GLU A 82 5.85 -10.71 0.88
C GLU A 82 6.40 -10.35 2.27
N VAL A 83 5.64 -9.62 3.09
CA VAL A 83 6.01 -9.37 4.50
C VAL A 83 5.99 -10.68 5.29
N GLN A 84 4.93 -11.49 5.17
CA GLN A 84 4.80 -12.79 5.85
C GLN A 84 5.95 -13.72 5.49
N LYS A 85 6.27 -13.84 4.20
CA LYS A 85 7.39 -14.64 3.69
C LYS A 85 8.74 -14.17 4.26
N ARG A 86 8.96 -12.86 4.37
CA ARG A 86 10.22 -12.30 4.91
C ARG A 86 10.34 -12.42 6.42
N LEU A 87 9.22 -12.40 7.14
CA LEU A 87 9.17 -12.49 8.59
C LEU A 87 8.93 -13.93 9.09
N GLU A 88 8.83 -14.90 8.18
CA GLU A 88 8.55 -16.31 8.49
C GLU A 88 7.26 -16.47 9.31
N ILE A 89 6.23 -15.68 8.97
CA ILE A 89 4.92 -15.72 9.61
C ILE A 89 3.99 -16.59 8.77
N ASP A 90 3.38 -17.60 9.39
CA ASP A 90 2.35 -18.42 8.74
C ASP A 90 1.07 -17.61 8.50
N PRO A 91 0.44 -17.70 7.32
CA PRO A 91 -0.86 -17.08 7.07
C PRO A 91 -1.96 -17.79 7.87
N GLU A 92 -2.77 -17.02 8.59
CA GLU A 92 -4.01 -17.51 9.24
C GLU A 92 -5.16 -17.70 8.23
#